data_AF-A0A3L7ZRN6-F1
#
_entry.id   AF-A0A3L7ZRN6-F1
#
_cell.length_a   1.000
_cell.length_b   1.000
_cell.length_c   1.000
_cell.angle_alpha   90.00
_cell.angle_beta   90.00
_cell.angle_gamma   90.00
#
_symmetry.space_group_name_H-M   'P 1'
#
loop_
_entity.id
_entity.type
_entity.pdbx_description
1 polymer ?
#
loop_
_entity_poly.entity_id
_entity_poly.type
_entity_poly.pdbx_seq_one_letter_code
_entity_poly.pdbx_strand_id
1 'polypeptide(L)'
;MTKIQQFLADLPKEKKALFVPIFGNVEKFYMVVYLIARNEHVTDLEKPDRYEDRLQVIRQIRNQVEKLVSSYGLDGGEIVADIASDYFEDYVNYKESELDITNDEFIAILQKI
;
A
#
# COMPACT_ATOMS: atom_id res chain seq x y z
N MET A 1 -13.16 4.42 9.14
CA MET A 1 -12.98 3.84 7.79
C MET A 1 -12.88 5.00 6.82
N THR A 2 -11.79 5.08 6.05
CA THR A 2 -11.56 6.16 5.07
C THR A 2 -12.39 5.94 3.80
N LYS A 3 -12.42 6.93 2.90
CA LYS A 3 -13.17 6.81 1.63
C LYS A 3 -12.68 5.64 0.78
N ILE A 4 -11.36 5.47 0.67
CA ILE A 4 -10.77 4.39 -0.11
C ILE A 4 -10.97 3.02 0.56
N GLN A 5 -10.92 2.94 1.89
CA GLN A 5 -11.27 1.71 2.60
C GLN A 5 -12.73 1.30 2.33
N GLN A 6 -13.66 2.25 2.32
CA GLN A 6 -15.06 1.99 1.98
C GLN A 6 -15.20 1.54 0.52
N PHE A 7 -14.55 2.22 -0.42
CA PHE A 7 -14.52 1.82 -1.82
C PHE A 7 -14.02 0.37 -2.01
N LEU A 8 -12.90 0.01 -1.38
CA LEU A 8 -12.36 -1.35 -1.41
C LEU A 8 -13.32 -2.37 -0.78
N ALA A 9 -14.02 -1.98 0.29
CA ALA A 9 -15.04 -2.79 0.94
C ALA A 9 -16.32 -2.93 0.11
N ASP A 10 -16.59 -2.03 -0.83
CA ASP A 10 -17.77 -2.09 -1.70
C ASP A 10 -17.49 -2.78 -3.05
N LEU A 11 -16.23 -3.17 -3.32
CA LEU A 11 -15.88 -3.90 -4.54
C LEU A 11 -16.69 -5.20 -4.69
N PRO A 12 -17.09 -5.57 -5.93
CA PRO A 12 -17.73 -6.85 -6.20
C PRO A 12 -16.87 -8.03 -5.69
N LYS A 13 -17.52 -9.11 -5.24
CA LYS A 13 -16.83 -10.30 -4.71
C LYS A 13 -15.78 -10.85 -5.66
N GLU A 14 -16.09 -10.86 -6.96
CA GLU A 14 -15.18 -11.31 -8.02
C GLU A 14 -13.91 -10.46 -8.11
N LYS A 15 -14.03 -9.13 -7.92
CA LYS A 15 -12.88 -8.22 -7.88
C LYS A 15 -12.06 -8.41 -6.62
N LYS A 16 -12.72 -8.54 -5.45
CA LYS A 16 -12.04 -8.81 -4.18
C LYS A 16 -11.23 -10.12 -4.21
N ALA A 17 -11.73 -11.14 -4.90
CA ALA A 17 -11.03 -12.42 -5.05
C ALA A 17 -9.67 -12.28 -5.74
N LEU A 18 -9.48 -11.28 -6.62
CA LEU A 18 -8.22 -11.03 -7.31
C LEU A 18 -7.10 -10.59 -6.35
N PHE A 19 -7.43 -10.00 -5.19
CA PHE A 19 -6.44 -9.57 -4.20
C PHE A 19 -5.93 -10.72 -3.33
N VAL A 20 -6.70 -11.81 -3.21
CA VAL A 20 -6.43 -12.92 -2.28
C VAL A 20 -5.07 -13.60 -2.51
N PRO A 21 -4.65 -13.93 -3.75
CA PRO A 21 -3.39 -14.67 -3.95
C PRO A 21 -2.13 -13.94 -3.46
N ILE A 22 -2.13 -12.60 -3.56
CA ILE A 22 -0.97 -11.77 -3.21
C ILE A 22 -1.12 -11.22 -1.79
N PHE A 23 -2.25 -10.57 -1.49
CA PHE A 23 -2.47 -9.81 -0.26
C PHE A 23 -3.29 -10.56 0.79
N GLY A 24 -3.97 -11.65 0.42
CA GLY A 24 -4.90 -12.38 1.29
C GLY A 24 -6.32 -11.80 1.31
N ASN A 25 -6.47 -10.47 1.39
CA ASN A 25 -7.74 -9.76 1.23
C ASN A 25 -7.52 -8.27 0.88
N VAL A 26 -8.61 -7.52 0.70
CA VAL A 26 -8.56 -6.09 0.37
C VAL A 26 -8.11 -5.18 1.54
N GLU A 27 -8.30 -5.62 2.79
CA GLU A 27 -7.86 -4.88 3.98
C GLU A 27 -6.34 -4.95 4.13
N LYS A 28 -5.76 -6.14 3.98
CA LYS A 28 -4.31 -6.34 3.94
C LYS A 28 -3.67 -5.63 2.75
N PHE A 29 -4.34 -5.59 1.59
CA PHE A 29 -3.90 -4.75 0.48
C PHE A 29 -3.78 -3.28 0.89
N TYR A 30 -4.81 -2.72 1.53
CA TYR A 30 -4.77 -1.35 2.05
C TYR A 30 -3.58 -1.14 2.99
N MET A 31 -3.38 -2.03 3.97
CA MET A 31 -2.27 -1.94 4.94
C MET A 31 -0.89 -1.99 4.26
N VAL A 32 -0.73 -2.85 3.27
CA VAL A 32 0.53 -2.99 2.50
C VAL A 32 0.83 -1.70 1.73
N VAL A 33 -0.16 -1.15 1.02
CA VAL A 33 0.05 0.11 0.26
C VAL A 33 0.32 1.29 1.20
N TYR A 34 -0.40 1.36 2.32
CA TYR A 34 -0.17 2.36 3.36
C TYR A 34 1.27 2.28 3.90
N LEU A 35 1.77 1.07 4.17
CA LEU A 35 3.15 0.85 4.61
C LEU A 35 4.17 1.19 3.53
N ILE A 36 3.89 0.93 2.25
CA ILE A 36 4.78 1.35 1.15
C ILE A 36 4.90 2.87 1.13
N ALA A 37 3.78 3.61 1.21
CA ALA A 37 3.78 5.06 1.27
C ALA A 37 4.54 5.60 2.49
N ARG A 38 4.30 4.99 3.67
CA ARG A 38 5.04 5.31 4.89
C ARG A 38 6.54 5.10 4.74
N ASN A 39 6.96 3.95 4.21
CA ASN A 39 8.37 3.65 4.03
C ASN A 39 9.02 4.59 3.01
N GLU A 40 8.33 4.93 1.92
CA GLU A 40 8.81 5.92 0.94
C GLU A 40 9.07 7.27 1.62
N HIS A 41 8.07 7.79 2.33
CA HIS A 41 8.17 9.09 2.99
C HIS A 41 9.23 9.12 4.10
N VAL A 42 9.23 8.14 5.01
CA VAL A 42 10.21 8.08 6.11
C VAL A 42 11.63 7.95 5.56
N THR A 43 11.84 7.15 4.50
CA THR A 43 13.17 7.02 3.89
C THR A 43 13.65 8.32 3.25
N ASP A 44 12.76 9.07 2.60
CA ASP A 44 13.09 10.38 2.00
C ASP A 44 13.36 11.46 3.06
N LEU A 45 12.64 11.40 4.18
CA LEU A 45 12.79 12.32 5.30
C LEU A 45 14.07 12.06 6.11
N GLU A 46 14.29 10.82 6.55
CA GLU A 46 15.39 10.44 7.44
C GLU A 46 16.70 10.21 6.71
N LYS A 47 16.64 9.91 5.40
CA LYS A 47 17.81 9.64 4.55
C LYS A 47 18.81 8.65 5.17
N PRO A 48 18.36 7.43 5.52
CA PRO A 48 19.25 6.41 6.08
C PRO A 48 20.34 5.97 5.10
N ASP A 49 21.29 5.14 5.54
CA ASP A 49 22.32 4.60 4.65
C ASP A 49 21.74 3.97 3.38
N ARG A 50 22.26 4.43 2.23
CA ARG A 50 21.79 4.04 0.88
C ARG A 50 20.32 4.40 0.61
N TYR A 51 19.82 5.51 1.17
CA TYR A 51 18.42 5.93 0.99
C TYR A 51 18.02 6.04 -0.48
N GLU A 52 18.91 6.44 -1.40
CA GLU A 52 18.61 6.53 -2.84
C GLU A 52 18.29 5.15 -3.44
N ASP A 53 19.14 4.15 -3.16
CA ASP A 53 18.89 2.75 -3.57
C ASP A 53 17.58 2.23 -2.97
N ARG A 54 17.33 2.53 -1.68
CA ARG A 54 16.10 2.11 -0.99
C ARG A 54 14.86 2.76 -1.61
N LEU A 55 14.90 4.06 -1.85
CA LEU A 55 13.80 4.80 -2.51
C LEU A 55 13.54 4.26 -3.90
N GLN A 56 14.58 3.92 -4.66
CA GLN A 56 14.42 3.29 -5.96
C GLN A 56 13.64 1.98 -5.87
N VAL A 57 14.01 1.10 -4.93
CA VAL A 57 13.30 -0.18 -4.71
C VAL A 57 11.86 0.05 -4.26
N ILE A 58 11.63 0.95 -3.29
CA ILE A 58 10.28 1.26 -2.79
C ILE A 58 9.37 1.77 -3.92
N ARG A 59 9.87 2.69 -4.75
CA ARG A 59 9.13 3.22 -5.91
C ARG A 59 8.88 2.17 -6.99
N GLN A 60 9.82 1.24 -7.19
CA GLN A 60 9.62 0.11 -8.10
C GLN A 60 8.48 -0.79 -7.61
N ILE A 61 8.48 -1.15 -6.32
CA ILE A 61 7.41 -1.95 -5.71
C ILE A 61 6.06 -1.23 -5.82
N ARG A 62 6.02 0.07 -5.49
CA ARG A 62 4.81 0.89 -5.65
C ARG A 62 4.27 0.83 -7.09
N ASN A 63 5.14 1.03 -8.09
CA ASN A 63 4.76 0.94 -9.50
C ASN A 63 4.28 -0.46 -9.90
N GLN A 64 4.84 -1.53 -9.33
CA GLN A 64 4.37 -2.90 -9.56
C GLN A 64 2.97 -3.11 -8.98
N VAL A 65 2.70 -2.57 -7.79
CA VAL A 65 1.36 -2.62 -7.17
C VAL A 65 0.34 -1.85 -8.02
N GLU A 66 0.66 -0.64 -8.47
CA GLU A 66 -0.22 0.13 -9.36
C GLU A 66 -0.59 -0.66 -10.62
N LYS A 67 0.41 -1.29 -11.27
CA LYS A 67 0.20 -2.12 -12.47
C LYS A 67 -0.61 -3.38 -12.17
N LEU A 68 -0.35 -4.03 -11.04
CA LEU A 68 -1.08 -5.22 -10.60
C LEU A 68 -2.56 -4.90 -10.39
N VAL A 69 -2.87 -3.83 -9.67
CA VAL A 69 -4.26 -3.38 -9.44
C VAL A 69 -4.92 -2.96 -10.76
N SER A 70 -4.16 -2.30 -11.65
CA SER A 70 -4.63 -1.95 -12.99
C SER A 70 -4.99 -3.20 -13.82
N SER A 71 -4.24 -4.29 -13.67
CA SER A 71 -4.53 -5.57 -14.33
C SER A 71 -5.86 -6.20 -13.87
N TYR A 72 -6.35 -5.82 -12.69
CA TYR A 72 -7.67 -6.22 -12.19
C TYR A 72 -8.81 -5.42 -12.84
N GLY A 73 -8.51 -4.49 -13.76
CA GLY A 73 -9.47 -3.59 -14.38
C GLY A 73 -9.99 -2.52 -13.42
N LEU A 74 -9.13 -2.07 -12.49
CA LEU A 74 -9.36 -0.95 -11.59
C LEU A 74 -8.37 0.18 -11.92
N ASP A 75 -8.61 1.40 -11.43
CA ASP A 75 -7.60 2.46 -11.54
C ASP A 75 -6.55 2.27 -10.44
N GLY A 76 -5.47 1.54 -10.77
CA GLY A 76 -4.42 1.24 -9.80
C GLY A 76 -3.65 2.48 -9.35
N GLY A 77 -3.51 3.49 -10.22
CA GLY A 77 -2.81 4.73 -9.89
C GLY A 77 -3.60 5.57 -8.89
N GLU A 78 -4.90 5.77 -9.15
CA GLU A 78 -5.80 6.50 -8.25
C GLU A 78 -5.92 5.79 -6.90
N ILE A 79 -6.15 4.48 -6.89
CA ILE A 79 -6.28 3.70 -5.64
C ILE A 79 -5.01 3.79 -4.77
N VAL A 80 -3.82 3.64 -5.37
CA VAL A 80 -2.56 3.73 -4.61
C VAL A 80 -2.32 5.16 -4.12
N ALA A 81 -2.67 6.17 -4.92
CA ALA A 81 -2.55 7.58 -4.53
C ALA A 81 -3.51 7.94 -3.37
N ASP A 82 -4.74 7.43 -3.38
CA ASP A 82 -5.72 7.66 -2.31
C ASP A 82 -5.25 7.04 -0.99
N ILE A 83 -4.71 5.81 -1.01
CA ILE A 83 -4.17 5.18 0.20
C ILE A 83 -2.92 5.91 0.70
N ALA A 84 -2.05 6.37 -0.21
CA ALA A 84 -0.91 7.20 0.17
C ALA A 84 -1.36 8.52 0.81
N SER A 85 -2.47 9.10 0.34
CA SER A 85 -3.06 10.31 0.91
C SER A 85 -3.59 10.06 2.32
N ASP A 86 -4.26 8.93 2.58
CA ASP A 86 -4.66 8.54 3.94
C ASP A 86 -3.46 8.47 4.90
N TYR A 87 -2.33 7.95 4.44
CA TYR A 87 -1.09 7.96 5.22
C TYR A 87 -0.60 9.38 5.53
N PHE A 88 -0.56 10.27 4.53
CA PHE A 88 -0.12 11.65 4.75
C PHE A 88 -1.08 12.42 5.66
N GLU A 89 -2.39 12.21 5.55
CA GLU A 89 -3.38 12.77 6.46
C GLU A 89 -3.13 12.31 7.90
N ASP A 90 -2.92 11.01 8.13
CA ASP A 90 -2.59 10.50 9.45
C ASP A 90 -1.29 11.10 10.00
N TYR A 91 -0.24 11.16 9.16
CA TYR A 91 1.07 11.72 9.53
C TYR A 91 0.97 13.19 9.95
N VAL A 92 0.28 14.03 9.17
CA VAL A 92 0.10 15.47 9.47
C VAL A 92 -0.72 15.69 10.73
N ASN A 93 -1.66 14.79 11.03
CA ASN A 93 -2.51 14.87 12.22
C ASN A 93 -1.92 14.16 13.45
N TYR A 94 -0.67 13.69 13.40
CA TYR A 94 -0.02 12.92 14.47
C TYR A 94 -0.84 11.71 14.94
N LYS A 95 -1.55 11.08 13.99
CA LYS A 95 -2.35 9.90 14.25
C LYS A 95 -1.54 8.65 13.94
N GLU A 96 -1.36 7.80 14.96
CA GLU A 96 -0.84 6.46 14.74
C GLU A 96 -1.98 5.55 14.28
N SER A 97 -1.85 5.01 13.07
CA SER A 97 -2.76 3.98 12.57
C SER A 97 -2.30 2.61 13.04
N GLU A 98 -3.14 1.93 13.83
CA GLU A 98 -2.95 0.52 14.19
C GLU A 98 -3.20 -0.33 12.95
N LEU A 99 -2.11 -0.86 12.38
CA LEU A 99 -2.16 -1.77 11.24
C LEU A 99 -1.98 -3.21 11.74
N ASP A 100 -2.99 -4.05 11.53
CA ASP A 100 -2.95 -5.47 11.88
C ASP A 100 -2.20 -6.27 10.81
N ILE A 101 -0.91 -5.98 10.67
CA ILE A 101 0.03 -6.68 9.80
C ILE A 101 1.41 -6.71 10.46
N THR A 102 2.00 -7.90 10.54
CA THR A 102 3.36 -8.05 11.07
C THR A 102 4.41 -7.68 10.01
N ASN A 103 5.63 -7.35 10.45
CA ASN A 103 6.74 -7.10 9.53
C ASN A 103 7.02 -8.32 8.63
N ASP A 104 6.99 -9.54 9.18
CA ASP A 104 7.24 -10.77 8.43
C ASP A 104 6.17 -10.99 7.35
N GLU A 105 4.90 -10.75 7.67
CA GLU A 105 3.82 -10.80 6.69
C GLU A 105 3.98 -9.74 5.60
N PHE A 106 4.32 -8.51 5.97
CA PHE A 106 4.55 -7.43 5.02
C PHE A 106 5.67 -7.80 4.03
N ILE A 107 6.83 -8.24 4.54
CA ILE A 107 7.96 -8.69 3.71
C ILE A 107 7.57 -9.89 2.83
N ALA A 108 6.84 -10.87 3.36
CA ALA A 108 6.37 -12.01 2.59
C ALA A 108 5.41 -11.63 1.45
N ILE A 109 4.61 -10.57 1.62
CA ILE A 109 3.77 -10.03 0.54
C ILE A 109 4.62 -9.30 -0.49
N LEU A 110 5.57 -8.46 -0.07
CA LEU A 110 6.46 -7.74 -0.98
C LEU A 110 7.25 -8.69 -1.89
N GLN A 111 7.65 -9.86 -1.39
CA GLN A 111 8.35 -10.88 -2.18
C GLN A 111 7.49 -11.55 -3.27
N LYS A 112 6.16 -11.39 -3.22
CA LYS A 112 5.23 -11.93 -4.22
C LYS A 112 4.88 -10.92 -5.34
N ILE A 113 5.25 -9.66 -5.16
CA ILE A 113 5.00 -8.55 -6.10
C ILE A 113 6.13 -8.47 -7.14
#